data_AF-A0A2N0WXU2-F1
#
_entry.id   AF-A0A2N0WXU2-F1
#
_cell.length_a   1.000
_cell.length_b   1.000
_cell.length_c   1.000
_cell.angle_alpha   90.00
_cell.angle_beta   90.00
_cell.angle_gamma   90.00
#
_symmetry.space_group_name_H-M   'P 1'
#
loop_
_entity.id
_entity.type
_entity.pdbx_description
1 polymer ?
#
loop_
_entity_poly.entity_id
_entity_poly.type
_entity_poly.pdbx_seq_one_letter_code
_entity_poly.pdbx_strand_id
1 'polypeptide(L)'
;MSSENNASVTNKSAALVKLTQTQDAMQLAQLCAFAYAIPQLYFCREYLALDEDEAKHCCITRLQSGLDEHVFDVEFLSTILAQREFFDSHEARLRLAPEPESFEDI
;
A
#
# COMPACT_ATOMS: atom_id res chain seq x y z
N MET A 1 33.57 -11.54 2.95
CA MET A 1 32.40 -11.61 3.86
C MET A 1 31.26 -10.88 3.18
N SER A 2 30.41 -11.55 2.38
CA SER A 2 29.29 -10.88 1.68
C SER A 2 28.16 -11.82 1.23
N SER A 3 27.85 -12.90 1.96
CA SER A 3 26.83 -13.87 1.53
C SER A 3 25.53 -13.85 2.34
N GLU A 4 25.45 -13.09 3.44
CA GLU A 4 24.25 -13.07 4.30
C GLU A 4 23.18 -12.05 3.89
N ASN A 5 23.52 -11.05 3.07
CA ASN A 5 22.57 -10.00 2.71
C ASN A 5 21.54 -10.42 1.65
N ASN A 6 21.86 -11.36 0.75
CA ASN A 6 20.97 -11.67 -0.38
C ASN A 6 19.78 -12.58 0.01
N ALA A 7 20.01 -13.54 0.91
CA ALA A 7 18.96 -14.43 1.40
C ALA A 7 17.93 -13.67 2.28
N SER A 8 18.41 -12.71 3.08
CA SER A 8 17.56 -11.91 3.98
C SER A 8 16.61 -10.99 3.21
N VAL A 9 17.11 -10.27 2.20
CA VAL A 9 16.30 -9.38 1.35
C VAL A 9 15.30 -10.17 0.51
N THR A 10 15.72 -11.30 -0.08
CA THR A 10 14.83 -12.16 -0.88
C THR A 10 13.66 -12.71 -0.04
N ASN A 11 13.92 -13.06 1.22
CA ASN A 11 12.91 -13.58 2.13
C ASN A 11 11.89 -12.49 2.54
N LYS A 12 12.33 -11.26 2.81
CA LYS A 12 11.43 -10.13 3.12
C LYS A 12 10.52 -9.79 1.95
N SER A 13 11.07 -9.70 0.74
CA SER A 13 10.29 -9.40 -0.47
C SER A 13 9.25 -10.48 -0.77
N ALA A 14 9.60 -11.76 -0.63
CA ALA A 14 8.65 -12.86 -0.82
C ALA A 14 7.54 -12.87 0.24
N ALA A 15 7.87 -12.53 1.50
CA ALA A 15 6.89 -12.44 2.57
C ALA A 15 5.91 -11.27 2.37
N LEU A 16 6.43 -10.09 1.98
CA LEU A 16 5.59 -8.93 1.67
C LEU A 16 4.64 -9.23 0.50
N VAL A 17 5.14 -9.78 -0.60
CA VAL A 17 4.31 -10.13 -1.77
C VAL A 17 3.15 -11.04 -1.37
N LYS A 18 3.40 -12.04 -0.52
CA LYS A 18 2.35 -12.94 -0.02
C LYS A 18 1.31 -12.20 0.83
N LEU A 19 1.74 -11.26 1.67
CA LEU A 19 0.82 -10.44 2.48
C LEU A 19 -0.06 -9.53 1.62
N THR A 20 0.49 -9.01 0.52
CA THR A 20 -0.16 -7.99 -0.30
C THR A 20 -0.87 -8.53 -1.53
N GLN A 21 -0.78 -9.83 -1.83
CA GLN A 21 -1.23 -10.41 -3.11
C GLN A 21 -2.72 -10.20 -3.45
N THR A 22 -3.59 -10.08 -2.43
CA THR A 22 -5.04 -9.93 -2.61
C THR A 22 -5.51 -8.49 -2.51
N GLN A 23 -4.61 -7.54 -2.27
CA GLN A 23 -4.95 -6.15 -2.02
C GLN A 23 -4.90 -5.36 -3.33
N ASP A 24 -5.86 -4.45 -3.48
CA ASP A 24 -5.84 -3.49 -4.59
C ASP A 24 -4.88 -2.32 -4.31
N ALA A 25 -4.70 -1.43 -5.30
CA ALA A 25 -3.82 -0.28 -5.16
C ALA A 25 -4.21 0.65 -4.00
N MET A 26 -5.50 0.84 -3.73
CA MET A 26 -5.99 1.77 -2.72
C MET A 26 -5.79 1.21 -1.31
N GLN A 27 -6.01 -0.08 -1.12
CA GLN A 27 -5.73 -0.79 0.13
C GLN A 27 -4.23 -0.82 0.41
N LEU A 28 -3.39 -1.03 -0.61
CA LEU A 28 -1.94 -0.95 -0.46
C LEU A 28 -1.46 0.46 -0.12
N ALA A 29 -2.06 1.48 -0.72
CA ALA A 29 -1.75 2.87 -0.39
C ALA A 29 -2.13 3.21 1.06
N GLN A 30 -3.28 2.73 1.54
CA GLN A 30 -3.66 2.85 2.95
C GLN A 30 -2.72 2.06 3.86
N LEU A 31 -2.27 0.87 3.45
CA LEU A 31 -1.32 0.07 4.23
C LEU A 31 0.02 0.81 4.35
N CYS A 32 0.52 1.38 3.25
CA CYS A 32 1.67 2.27 3.28
C CYS A 32 1.43 3.42 4.25
N ALA A 33 0.24 4.03 4.22
CA ALA A 33 -0.06 5.16 5.07
C ALA A 33 0.02 4.81 6.56
N PHE A 34 -0.58 3.68 6.95
CA PHE A 34 -0.49 3.17 8.31
C PHE A 34 0.93 2.79 8.71
N ALA A 35 1.66 2.12 7.83
CA ALA A 35 3.01 1.64 8.10
C ALA A 35 3.98 2.80 8.42
N TYR A 36 3.80 3.93 7.74
CA TYR A 36 4.60 5.15 7.92
C TYR A 36 3.97 6.15 8.91
N ALA A 37 2.90 5.78 9.62
CA ALA A 37 2.18 6.65 10.55
C ALA A 37 1.75 8.01 9.95
N ILE A 38 1.37 8.02 8.67
CA ILE A 38 0.86 9.21 7.98
C ILE A 38 -0.68 9.16 7.87
N PRO A 39 -1.34 10.26 7.47
CA PRO A 39 -2.79 10.25 7.27
C PRO A 39 -3.22 9.17 6.26
N GLN A 40 -4.25 8.40 6.61
CA GLN A 40 -4.68 7.17 5.93
C GLN A 40 -4.87 7.33 4.41
N LEU A 41 -5.37 8.49 3.96
CA LEU A 41 -5.69 8.73 2.56
C LEU A 41 -4.60 9.51 1.80
N TYR A 42 -3.45 9.80 2.43
CA TYR A 42 -2.40 10.59 1.82
C TYR A 42 -1.88 9.94 0.52
N PHE A 43 -1.43 8.69 0.59
CA PHE A 43 -0.90 7.99 -0.58
C PHE A 43 -1.99 7.65 -1.60
N CYS A 44 -3.21 7.37 -1.14
CA CYS A 44 -4.33 7.14 -2.04
C CYS A 44 -4.56 8.37 -2.95
N ARG A 45 -4.41 9.58 -2.41
CA ARG A 45 -4.46 10.82 -3.20
C ARG A 45 -3.30 10.91 -4.20
N GLU A 46 -2.09 10.62 -3.77
CA GLU A 46 -0.90 10.68 -4.65
C GLU A 46 -0.98 9.70 -5.81
N TYR A 47 -1.60 8.53 -5.59
CA TYR A 47 -1.69 7.48 -6.60
C TYR A 47 -3.01 7.49 -7.38
N LEU A 48 -3.93 8.41 -7.09
CA LEU A 48 -5.25 8.47 -7.74
C LEU A 48 -5.17 8.66 -9.26
N ALA A 49 -4.12 9.34 -9.74
CA ALA A 49 -3.92 9.61 -11.16
C ALA A 49 -3.16 8.50 -11.92
N LEU A 50 -2.61 7.52 -11.19
CA LEU A 50 -1.85 6.42 -11.79
C LEU A 50 -2.77 5.27 -12.17
N ASP A 51 -2.32 4.42 -13.09
CA ASP A 51 -2.98 3.14 -13.32
C ASP A 51 -2.80 2.20 -12.12
N GLU A 52 -3.66 1.18 -12.03
CA GLU A 52 -3.72 0.31 -10.86
C GLU A 52 -2.42 -0.49 -10.67
N ASP A 53 -1.79 -0.95 -11.74
CA ASP A 53 -0.58 -1.76 -11.66
C ASP A 53 0.64 -0.91 -11.30
N GLU A 54 0.74 0.30 -11.84
CA GLU A 54 1.76 1.28 -11.45
C GLU A 54 1.61 1.69 -9.98
N ALA A 55 0.39 2.00 -9.53
CA ALA A 55 0.13 2.34 -8.14
C ALA A 55 0.47 1.18 -7.17
N LYS A 56 0.11 -0.06 -7.52
CA LYS A 56 0.50 -1.27 -6.77
C LYS A 56 2.02 -1.39 -6.70
N HIS A 57 2.71 -1.21 -7.83
CA HIS A 57 4.17 -1.27 -7.88
C HIS A 57 4.81 -0.24 -6.95
N CYS A 58 4.38 1.03 -7.03
CA CYS A 58 4.85 2.10 -6.15
C CYS A 58 4.63 1.77 -4.66
N CYS A 59 3.45 1.26 -4.30
CA CYS A 59 3.14 0.89 -2.91
C CYS A 59 4.04 -0.26 -2.43
N ILE A 60 4.18 -1.32 -3.23
CA ILE A 60 5.01 -2.48 -2.86
C ILE A 60 6.47 -2.06 -2.70
N THR A 61 7.02 -1.29 -3.64
CA THR A 61 8.40 -0.77 -3.52
C THR A 61 8.57 0.05 -2.25
N ARG A 62 7.60 0.89 -1.89
CA ARG A 62 7.67 1.71 -0.69
C ARG A 62 7.59 0.91 0.60
N LEU A 63 6.78 -0.16 0.63
CA LEU A 63 6.74 -1.10 1.74
C LEU A 63 8.05 -1.88 1.85
N GLN A 64 8.65 -2.30 0.73
CA GLN A 64 9.96 -2.95 0.72
C GLN A 64 11.05 -2.03 1.30
N SER A 65 11.11 -0.77 0.84
CA SER A 65 12.06 0.20 1.38
C SER A 65 11.92 0.38 2.90
N GLY A 66 10.69 0.44 3.41
CA GLY A 66 10.48 0.55 4.86
C GLY A 66 10.93 -0.69 5.66
N LEU A 67 10.79 -1.89 5.08
CA LEU A 67 11.32 -3.13 5.66
C LEU A 67 12.85 -3.20 5.63
N ASP A 68 13.47 -2.66 4.58
CA ASP A 68 14.93 -2.63 4.41
C ASP A 68 15.58 -1.58 5.32
N GLU A 69 14.91 -0.44 5.51
CA GLU A 69 15.32 0.64 6.41
C GLU A 69 14.94 0.37 7.88
N HIS A 70 14.29 -0.76 8.18
CA HIS A 70 13.82 -1.12 9.52
C HIS A 70 12.86 -0.09 10.16
N VAL A 71 12.09 0.63 9.34
CA VAL A 71 11.03 1.54 9.82
C VAL A 71 9.90 0.74 10.49
N PHE A 72 9.63 -0.44 9.96
CA PHE A 72 8.68 -1.43 10.47
C PHE A 72 9.13 -2.83 10.04
N ASP A 73 8.41 -3.86 10.50
CA ASP A 73 8.65 -5.24 10.12
C ASP A 73 7.39 -5.92 9.53
N VAL A 74 7.57 -7.15 9.07
CA VAL A 74 6.52 -7.95 8.44
C VAL A 74 5.42 -8.35 9.44
N GLU A 75 5.77 -8.53 10.72
CA GLU A 75 4.80 -8.89 11.78
C GLU A 75 3.83 -7.72 12.04
N PHE A 76 4.35 -6.51 12.07
CA PHE A 76 3.57 -5.29 12.17
C PHE A 76 2.63 -5.11 10.96
N LEU A 77 3.11 -5.29 9.73
CA LEU A 77 2.26 -5.20 8.54
C LEU A 77 1.12 -6.24 8.57
N SER A 78 1.43 -7.48 8.98
CA SER A 78 0.43 -8.54 9.17
C SER A 78 -0.61 -8.16 10.22
N THR A 79 -0.16 -7.55 11.32
CA THR A 79 -1.04 -7.07 12.39
C THR A 79 -1.96 -5.95 11.90
N ILE A 80 -1.45 -4.98 11.14
CA ILE A 80 -2.27 -3.92 10.53
C ILE A 80 -3.32 -4.54 9.61
N LEU A 81 -2.92 -5.45 8.72
CA LEU A 81 -3.82 -6.13 7.79
C LEU A 81 -4.93 -6.91 8.49
N ALA A 82 -4.66 -7.48 9.67
CA ALA A 82 -5.65 -8.23 10.44
C ALA A 82 -6.55 -7.36 11.33
N GLN A 83 -6.09 -6.18 11.76
CA GLN A 83 -6.76 -5.38 12.80
C GLN A 83 -7.41 -4.09 12.29
N ARG A 84 -6.95 -3.52 11.16
CA ARG A 84 -7.43 -2.22 10.69
C ARG A 84 -8.52 -2.38 9.65
N GLU A 85 -9.56 -1.55 9.79
CA GLU A 85 -10.58 -1.37 8.76
C GLU A 85 -10.00 -0.48 7.66
N PHE A 86 -9.58 -1.13 6.58
CA PHE A 86 -9.27 -0.47 5.32
C PHE A 86 -10.58 -0.12 4.62
N PHE A 87 -10.66 1.09 4.07
CA PHE A 87 -11.69 1.36 3.08
C PHE A 87 -11.41 0.46 1.87
N ASP A 88 -12.45 -0.12 1.29
CA ASP A 88 -12.30 -0.69 -0.04
C ASP A 88 -11.95 0.40 -1.07
N SER A 89 -11.52 -0.01 -2.25
CA SER A 89 -11.15 0.92 -3.32
C SER A 89 -12.22 1.97 -3.63
N HIS A 90 -13.49 1.57 -3.66
CA HIS A 90 -14.58 2.46 -4.02
C HIS A 90 -14.79 3.50 -2.91
N GLU A 91 -14.84 3.05 -1.68
CA GLU A 91 -15.03 3.88 -0.50
C GLU A 91 -13.86 4.86 -0.28
N ALA A 92 -12.62 4.41 -0.53
CA ALA A 92 -11.44 5.26 -0.46
C ALA A 92 -11.48 6.37 -1.52
N ARG A 93 -11.90 6.05 -2.75
CA ARG A 93 -12.01 7.02 -3.84
C ARG A 93 -13.03 8.10 -3.53
N LEU A 94 -14.22 7.74 -3.05
CA LEU A 94 -15.29 8.70 -2.68
C LEU A 94 -14.84 9.74 -1.63
N ARG A 95 -13.90 9.39 -0.76
CA ARG A 95 -13.35 10.30 0.26
C ARG A 95 -12.27 11.23 -0.25
N LEU A 96 -11.67 10.91 -1.40
CA LEU A 96 -10.52 11.63 -1.97
C LEU A 96 -10.94 12.61 -3.06
N ALA A 97 -11.85 12.18 -3.90
CA ALA A 97 -12.45 13.01 -4.92
C ALA A 97 -13.92 12.61 -5.04
N PRO A 98 -14.84 13.59 -5.16
CA PRO A 98 -16.19 13.26 -5.58
C PRO A 98 -16.11 12.52 -6.93
N GLU A 99 -17.03 11.57 -7.16
CA GLU A 99 -17.20 11.08 -8.52
C GLU A 99 -17.45 12.29 -9.42
N PRO A 100 -16.81 12.37 -10.60
CA PRO A 100 -17.15 13.41 -11.55
C PRO A 100 -18.66 13.31 -11.74
N GLU A 101 -19.38 14.39 -11.39
CA GLU A 101 -20.81 14.47 -11.68
C GLU A 101 -20.95 14.11 -13.15
N SER A 102 -21.64 13.01 -13.43
CA SER A 102 -22.12 12.75 -14.77
C SER A 102 -23.04 13.91 -15.09
N PHE A 103 -22.50 14.96 -15.70
CA PHE A 103 -23.27 15.99 -16.38
C PHE A 103 -23.90 15.33 -17.63
N GLU A 104 -24.78 14.38 -17.40
CA GLU A 104 -25.77 13.97 -18.39
C GLU A 104 -27.05 14.75 -18.06
N ASP A 105 -27.35 15.65 -19.00
CA ASP A 105 -28.64 16.28 -19.27
C ASP A 105 -29.16 17.36 -18.29
N ILE A 106 -28.81 18.63 -18.59
CA ILE A 106 -29.80 19.73 -18.59
C ILE A 106 -29.56 20.65 -19.79
#